data_AF-A0A359IAG0-F1
#
_entry.id   AF-A0A359IAG0-F1
#
_cell.length_a   1.000
_cell.length_b   1.000
_cell.length_c   1.000
_cell.angle_alpha   90.00
_cell.angle_beta   90.00
_cell.angle_gamma   90.00
#
_symmetry.space_group_name_H-M   'P 1'
#
loop_
_entity.id
_entity.type
_entity.pdbx_description
1 polymer ?
#
loop_
_entity_poly.entity_id
_entity_poly.type
_entity_poly.pdbx_seq_one_letter_code
_entity_poly.pdbx_strand_id
1 'polypeptide(L)'
;MTSDKLQLRHTLSSSADIPYIYVFEREDNGGCLFLSADDRAMPLLGYTETGAFDISNMPPQMVWWLSEYNRQIEYASDKGAYPHTSETLRNERKSVAPLLKTKWNQDAPYNAEVPSLNGRNYPTGCVATAMAQVMKHWNYPAHGTGSGSITLPSGSTGDASMSFRVAYDWDNMLDTYIPGAYNDTQKSAVARLMKACGYSTKMSYGMGGSGTLSRFAAEALVNNFSYNPNLRYCERDYYSAAEWEEMIYQEMAAGRPVLYGGQSSSVGHEFVCDGYAGDGYFHFNWGWGGMSDGYFLLAAL
;
A
#
# COMPACT_ATOMS: atom_id res chain seq x y z
N MET A 1 -23.61 10.82 26.68
CA MET A 1 -22.47 9.98 26.31
C MET A 1 -23.02 8.85 25.46
N THR A 2 -23.04 9.02 24.15
CA THR A 2 -23.23 7.88 23.24
C THR A 2 -21.98 7.03 23.38
N SER A 3 -22.12 5.86 24.00
CA SER A 3 -21.09 4.83 23.95
C SER A 3 -20.92 4.45 22.49
N ASP A 4 -19.71 4.60 21.92
CA ASP A 4 -19.38 4.06 20.61
C ASP A 4 -19.59 2.55 20.66
N LYS A 5 -20.76 2.09 20.19
CA LYS A 5 -21.06 0.67 20.16
C LYS A 5 -20.18 0.00 19.11
N LEU A 6 -19.40 -0.97 19.57
CA LEU A 6 -18.65 -1.89 18.71
C LEU A 6 -19.54 -3.09 18.40
N GLN A 7 -19.65 -3.44 17.12
CA GLN A 7 -20.41 -4.61 16.67
C GLN A 7 -19.47 -5.55 15.90
N LEU A 8 -19.45 -6.83 16.27
CA LEU A 8 -18.78 -7.85 15.46
C LEU A 8 -19.50 -7.96 14.12
N ARG A 9 -18.78 -7.72 13.02
CA ARG A 9 -19.33 -7.77 11.66
C ARG A 9 -18.79 -8.92 10.85
N HIS A 10 -17.50 -9.20 11.01
CA HIS A 10 -16.82 -10.23 10.25
C HIS A 10 -15.91 -11.07 11.13
N THR A 11 -15.79 -12.34 10.74
CA THR A 11 -14.78 -13.26 11.24
C THR A 11 -13.98 -13.73 10.04
N LEU A 12 -12.68 -13.50 10.06
CA LEU A 12 -11.76 -14.07 9.07
C LEU A 12 -11.25 -15.40 9.61
N SER A 13 -11.39 -16.45 8.80
CA SER A 13 -11.02 -17.82 9.16
C SER A 13 -10.06 -18.42 8.14
N SER A 14 -9.17 -19.30 8.61
CA SER A 14 -8.23 -20.04 7.74
C SER A 14 -8.98 -21.04 6.86
N SER A 15 -8.27 -21.73 5.97
CA SER A 15 -8.86 -22.79 5.13
C SER A 15 -9.39 -23.99 5.92
N ALA A 16 -9.04 -24.10 7.21
CA ALA A 16 -9.56 -25.11 8.13
C ALA A 16 -10.74 -24.59 8.98
N ASP A 17 -11.33 -23.45 8.61
CA ASP A 17 -12.41 -22.75 9.33
C ASP A 17 -12.03 -22.33 10.76
N ILE A 18 -10.74 -22.16 11.04
CA ILE A 18 -10.25 -21.66 12.33
C ILE A 18 -10.24 -20.12 12.27
N PRO A 19 -11.00 -19.42 13.13
CA PRO A 19 -10.94 -17.96 13.21
C PRO A 19 -9.53 -17.48 13.55
N TYR A 20 -9.04 -16.48 12.84
CA TYR A 20 -7.76 -15.82 13.15
C TYR A 20 -7.91 -14.32 13.40
N ILE A 21 -8.94 -13.66 12.84
CA ILE A 21 -9.25 -12.25 13.09
C ILE A 21 -10.76 -12.03 13.26
N TYR A 22 -11.12 -11.25 14.27
CA TYR A 22 -12.44 -10.66 14.41
C TYR A 22 -12.43 -9.19 14.00
N VAL A 23 -13.36 -8.79 13.14
CA VAL A 23 -13.53 -7.39 12.72
C VAL A 23 -14.74 -6.78 13.40
N PHE A 24 -14.48 -5.83 14.29
CA PHE A 24 -15.51 -5.04 14.95
C PHE A 24 -15.64 -3.68 14.29
N GLU A 25 -16.85 -3.29 13.91
CA GLU A 25 -17.12 -1.96 13.37
C GLU A 25 -17.68 -1.04 14.45
N ARG A 26 -17.27 0.23 14.40
CA ARG A 26 -17.87 1.32 15.15
C ARG A 26 -19.11 1.82 14.39
N GLU A 27 -20.12 2.28 15.12
CA GLU A 27 -21.29 2.93 14.53
C GLU A 27 -20.89 4.21 13.75
N ASP A 28 -21.81 4.74 12.94
CA ASP A 28 -21.67 6.00 12.19
C ASP A 28 -20.43 6.08 11.27
N ASN A 29 -19.99 4.95 10.72
CA ASN A 29 -18.75 4.84 9.91
C ASN A 29 -17.49 5.31 10.66
N GLY A 30 -17.44 5.07 11.98
CA GLY A 30 -16.31 5.42 12.84
C GLY A 30 -15.07 4.53 12.69
N GLY A 31 -15.01 3.69 11.66
CA GLY A 31 -13.90 2.77 11.41
C GLY A 31 -14.08 1.40 12.07
N CYS A 32 -13.01 0.60 12.02
CA CYS A 32 -13.03 -0.81 12.38
C CYS A 32 -11.82 -1.19 13.25
N LEU A 33 -11.97 -2.23 14.07
CA LEU A 33 -10.90 -2.86 14.84
C LEU A 33 -10.68 -4.28 14.34
N PHE A 34 -9.42 -4.65 14.09
CA PHE A 34 -9.00 -6.00 13.72
C PHE A 34 -8.37 -6.66 14.93
N LEU A 35 -9.12 -7.55 15.59
CA LEU A 35 -8.68 -8.24 16.81
C LEU A 35 -8.19 -9.65 16.49
N SER A 36 -7.11 -10.08 17.13
CA SER A 36 -6.66 -11.47 17.06
C SER A 36 -7.72 -12.40 17.65
N ALA A 37 -7.91 -13.57 17.04
CA ALA A 37 -8.73 -14.65 17.59
C ALA A 37 -7.93 -15.67 18.41
N ASP A 38 -6.64 -15.42 18.65
CA ASP A 38 -5.75 -16.26 19.46
C ASP A 38 -4.99 -15.39 20.49
N ASP A 39 -5.06 -15.78 21.77
CA ASP A 39 -4.41 -15.07 22.89
C ASP A 39 -2.88 -15.09 22.81
N ARG A 40 -2.28 -15.90 21.93
CA ARG A 40 -0.82 -15.95 21.71
C ARG A 40 -0.29 -14.84 20.79
N ALA A 41 -1.18 -14.08 20.16
CA ALA A 41 -0.83 -12.96 19.29
C ALA A 41 -1.27 -11.62 19.91
N MET A 42 -0.80 -10.52 19.31
CA MET A 42 -1.19 -9.17 19.70
C MET A 42 -2.72 -9.01 19.67
N PRO A 43 -3.38 -8.56 20.75
CA PRO A 43 -4.84 -8.50 20.82
C PRO A 43 -5.48 -7.62 19.74
N LEU A 44 -4.88 -6.46 19.46
CA LEU A 44 -5.29 -5.53 18.40
C LEU A 44 -4.23 -5.53 17.30
N LEU A 45 -4.59 -6.02 16.13
CA LEU A 45 -3.69 -6.17 14.98
C LEU A 45 -3.70 -4.93 14.08
N GLY A 46 -4.80 -4.19 14.08
CA GLY A 46 -4.91 -2.93 13.37
C GLY A 46 -6.28 -2.30 13.54
N TYR A 47 -6.42 -1.08 13.02
CA TYR A 47 -7.66 -0.34 13.05
C TYR A 47 -7.73 0.68 11.91
N THR A 48 -8.95 1.03 11.52
CA THR A 48 -9.22 2.22 10.70
C THR A 48 -9.94 3.25 11.56
N GLU A 49 -9.72 4.54 11.29
CA GLU A 49 -10.35 5.62 12.06
C GLU A 49 -11.70 6.04 11.49
N THR A 50 -11.97 5.70 10.23
CA THR A 50 -13.22 6.03 9.51
C THR A 50 -13.57 4.96 8.50
N GLY A 51 -14.82 4.97 8.03
CA GLY A 51 -15.33 4.06 7.02
C GLY A 51 -15.87 2.76 7.60
N ALA A 52 -16.43 1.95 6.72
CA ALA A 52 -16.85 0.58 7.00
C ALA A 52 -15.89 -0.40 6.30
N PHE A 53 -15.77 -1.61 6.82
CA PHE A 53 -14.91 -2.64 6.25
C PHE A 53 -15.71 -3.47 5.24
N ASP A 54 -15.35 -3.36 3.97
CA ASP A 54 -15.94 -4.19 2.93
C ASP A 54 -15.06 -5.42 2.65
N ILE A 55 -15.39 -6.53 3.31
CA ILE A 55 -14.69 -7.81 3.13
C ILE A 55 -14.68 -8.31 1.68
N SER A 56 -15.70 -7.95 0.88
CA SER A 56 -15.84 -8.44 -0.50
C SER A 56 -14.99 -7.66 -1.49
N ASN A 57 -14.57 -6.44 -1.12
CA ASN A 57 -13.83 -5.54 -1.99
C ASN A 57 -12.46 -5.13 -1.41
N MET A 58 -11.94 -5.88 -0.43
CA MET A 58 -10.66 -5.58 0.21
C MET A 58 -9.52 -5.34 -0.81
N PRO A 59 -8.65 -4.35 -0.55
CA PRO A 59 -7.42 -4.18 -1.33
C PRO A 59 -6.61 -5.49 -1.34
N PRO A 60 -6.13 -5.98 -2.49
CA PRO A 60 -5.34 -7.21 -2.56
C PRO A 60 -4.11 -7.23 -1.64
N GLN A 61 -3.51 -6.06 -1.43
CA GLN A 61 -2.40 -5.82 -0.50
C GLN A 61 -2.80 -6.09 0.94
N MET A 62 -3.98 -5.64 1.35
CA MET A 62 -4.52 -5.87 2.68
C MET A 62 -4.89 -7.34 2.87
N VAL A 63 -5.48 -7.99 1.85
CA VAL A 63 -5.76 -9.44 1.90
C VAL A 63 -4.47 -10.22 2.18
N TRP A 64 -3.40 -9.88 1.45
CA TRP A 64 -2.08 -10.47 1.69
C TRP A 64 -1.58 -10.16 3.11
N TRP A 65 -1.67 -8.92 3.56
CA TRP A 65 -1.23 -8.51 4.91
C TRP A 65 -1.93 -9.30 6.03
N LEU A 66 -3.26 -9.41 5.98
CA LEU A 66 -4.04 -10.16 6.96
C LEU A 66 -3.75 -11.67 6.89
N SER A 67 -3.44 -12.20 5.70
CA SER A 67 -2.99 -13.59 5.56
C SER A 67 -1.63 -13.86 6.21
N GLU A 68 -0.73 -12.87 6.23
CA GLU A 68 0.54 -12.97 6.95
C GLU A 68 0.37 -12.91 8.47
N TYR A 69 -0.66 -12.22 8.97
CA TYR A 69 -1.06 -12.37 10.38
C TYR A 69 -1.57 -13.77 10.68
N ASN A 70 -2.43 -14.34 9.82
CA ASN A 70 -2.88 -15.73 10.01
C ASN A 70 -1.68 -16.69 10.10
N ARG A 71 -0.73 -16.58 9.15
CA ARG A 71 0.46 -17.44 9.14
C ARG A 71 1.28 -17.35 10.43
N GLN A 72 1.38 -16.14 11.00
CA GLN A 72 2.08 -15.92 12.27
C GLN A 72 1.31 -16.50 13.46
N ILE A 73 -0.02 -16.28 13.52
CA ILE A 73 -0.89 -16.82 14.58
C ILE A 73 -0.86 -18.35 14.57
N GLU A 74 -1.01 -18.97 13.39
CA GLU A 74 -0.91 -20.42 13.21
C GLU A 74 0.46 -20.94 13.67
N TYR A 75 1.55 -20.27 13.28
CA TYR A 75 2.89 -20.64 13.72
C TYR A 75 3.04 -20.58 15.25
N ALA A 76 2.54 -19.54 15.91
CA ALA A 76 2.62 -19.42 17.37
C ALA A 76 1.80 -20.50 18.08
N SER A 77 0.59 -20.80 17.57
CA SER A 77 -0.25 -21.89 18.06
C SER A 77 0.45 -23.24 17.93
N ASP A 78 1.01 -23.55 16.76
CA ASP A 78 1.72 -24.80 16.47
C ASP A 78 2.98 -25.00 17.34
N LYS A 79 3.65 -23.90 17.70
CA LYS A 79 4.83 -23.93 18.58
C LYS A 79 4.47 -23.92 20.07
N GLY A 80 3.19 -23.86 20.42
CA GLY A 80 2.75 -23.79 21.81
C GLY A 80 3.29 -22.53 22.50
N ALA A 81 3.34 -21.41 21.78
CA ALA A 81 3.74 -20.13 22.35
C ALA A 81 2.84 -19.78 23.55
N TYR A 82 3.42 -19.09 24.53
CA TYR A 82 2.67 -18.59 25.67
C TYR A 82 1.70 -17.48 25.23
N PRO A 83 0.55 -17.33 25.91
CA PRO A 83 -0.32 -16.18 25.70
C PRO A 83 0.46 -14.87 25.77
N HIS A 84 0.16 -13.96 24.87
CA HIS A 84 0.69 -12.62 24.88
C HIS A 84 0.24 -11.92 26.16
N THR A 85 1.19 -11.39 26.92
CA THR A 85 0.91 -10.60 28.14
C THR A 85 1.11 -9.13 27.80
N SER A 86 0.16 -8.28 28.19
CA SER A 86 0.14 -6.84 27.88
C SER A 86 1.30 -6.03 28.50
N GLU A 87 2.27 -6.70 29.10
CA GLU A 87 3.43 -6.08 29.78
C GLU A 87 4.59 -5.76 28.82
N THR A 88 4.51 -6.12 27.53
CA THR A 88 5.42 -5.54 26.54
C THR A 88 4.96 -4.13 26.19
N LEU A 89 5.26 -3.20 27.10
CA LEU A 89 5.21 -1.77 26.82
C LEU A 89 6.10 -1.51 25.61
N ARG A 90 5.48 -1.27 24.45
CA ARG A 90 6.20 -0.71 23.32
C ARG A 90 6.63 0.69 23.72
N ASN A 91 7.88 1.02 23.42
CA ASN A 91 8.38 2.36 23.69
C ASN A 91 7.47 3.36 22.97
N GLU A 92 6.77 4.19 23.72
CA GLU A 92 5.95 5.24 23.14
C GLU A 92 6.86 6.17 22.33
N ARG A 93 6.60 6.26 21.02
CA ARG A 93 7.28 7.21 20.14
C ARG A 93 6.32 8.33 19.79
N LYS A 94 6.88 9.47 19.36
CA LYS A 94 6.06 10.56 18.85
C LYS A 94 5.26 10.08 17.64
N SER A 95 3.95 10.31 17.66
CA SER A 95 3.08 10.01 16.53
C SER A 95 3.43 10.87 15.30
N VAL A 96 3.25 10.28 14.13
CA VAL A 96 3.39 10.91 12.81
C VAL A 96 2.07 10.68 12.09
N ALA A 97 1.31 11.75 11.86
CA ALA A 97 0.09 11.67 11.07
C ALA A 97 0.40 11.20 9.63
N PRO A 98 -0.57 10.59 8.92
CA PRO A 98 -0.38 10.16 7.54
C PRO A 98 0.17 11.29 6.67
N LEU A 99 1.32 11.05 6.07
CA LEU A 99 2.07 12.01 5.27
C LEU A 99 1.42 12.20 3.90
N LEU A 100 0.87 11.13 3.32
CA LEU A 100 0.18 11.21 2.05
C LEU A 100 -1.21 11.83 2.22
N LYS A 101 -1.55 12.71 1.28
CA LYS A 101 -2.92 13.20 1.10
C LYS A 101 -3.68 12.43 0.02
N THR A 102 -2.95 11.78 -0.86
CA THR A 102 -3.50 11.08 -2.02
C THR A 102 -4.27 9.84 -1.60
N LYS A 103 -5.42 9.62 -2.23
CA LYS A 103 -6.20 8.38 -2.17
C LYS A 103 -6.33 7.82 -3.58
N TRP A 104 -5.20 7.46 -4.17
CA TRP A 104 -5.14 7.02 -5.56
C TRP A 104 -5.49 5.55 -5.72
N ASN A 105 -5.83 5.15 -6.94
CA ASN A 105 -6.28 3.81 -7.29
C ASN A 105 -5.59 3.34 -8.59
N GLN A 106 -5.85 2.11 -9.01
CA GLN A 106 -5.24 1.50 -10.19
C GLN A 106 -6.10 1.57 -11.45
N ASP A 107 -7.40 1.81 -11.31
CA ASP A 107 -8.34 1.89 -12.42
C ASP A 107 -8.51 3.33 -12.93
N ALA A 108 -9.57 3.61 -13.71
CA ALA A 108 -9.82 4.95 -14.22
C ALA A 108 -10.01 5.96 -13.08
N PRO A 109 -9.49 7.20 -13.18
CA PRO A 109 -8.78 7.76 -14.33
C PRO A 109 -7.27 7.46 -14.38
N TYR A 110 -6.71 6.85 -13.34
CA TYR A 110 -5.27 6.64 -13.15
C TYR A 110 -4.62 5.83 -14.28
N ASN A 111 -5.35 4.88 -14.84
CA ASN A 111 -4.88 4.04 -15.95
C ASN A 111 -5.19 4.60 -17.35
N ALA A 112 -5.58 5.86 -17.50
CA ALA A 112 -6.07 6.36 -18.79
C ALA A 112 -5.03 6.31 -19.94
N GLU A 113 -3.73 6.26 -19.63
CA GLU A 113 -2.66 6.25 -20.64
C GLU A 113 -1.81 4.97 -20.68
N VAL A 114 -2.14 3.96 -19.86
CA VAL A 114 -1.50 2.64 -19.93
C VAL A 114 -2.10 1.84 -21.09
N PRO A 115 -1.50 0.70 -21.51
CA PRO A 115 -2.07 -0.09 -22.61
C PRO A 115 -3.51 -0.54 -22.33
N SER A 116 -4.20 -0.95 -23.40
CA SER A 116 -5.59 -1.38 -23.33
C SER A 116 -5.84 -2.61 -24.20
N LEU A 117 -6.82 -3.42 -23.83
CA LEU A 117 -7.32 -4.53 -24.62
C LEU A 117 -8.84 -4.39 -24.78
N ASN A 118 -9.34 -4.44 -26.02
CA ASN A 118 -10.77 -4.35 -26.36
C ASN A 118 -11.47 -3.13 -25.72
N GLY A 119 -10.81 -1.96 -25.73
CA GLY A 119 -11.38 -0.72 -25.18
C GLY A 119 -11.35 -0.62 -23.65
N ARG A 120 -10.75 -1.58 -22.94
CA ARG A 120 -10.53 -1.53 -21.49
C ARG A 120 -9.04 -1.39 -21.19
N ASN A 121 -8.69 -0.38 -20.41
CA ASN A 121 -7.32 -0.17 -19.94
C ASN A 121 -6.93 -1.23 -18.89
N TYR A 122 -5.68 -1.66 -18.90
CA TYR A 122 -5.13 -2.46 -17.81
C TYR A 122 -5.04 -1.63 -16.52
N PRO A 123 -5.06 -2.23 -15.32
CA PRO A 123 -4.75 -1.50 -14.09
C PRO A 123 -3.31 -0.97 -14.11
N THR A 124 -3.05 0.15 -13.43
CA THR A 124 -1.70 0.75 -13.37
C THR A 124 -0.65 -0.17 -12.75
N GLY A 125 -1.05 -0.98 -11.77
CA GLY A 125 -0.19 -1.83 -10.95
C GLY A 125 0.10 -1.20 -9.58
N CYS A 126 0.21 -2.06 -8.55
CA CYS A 126 0.42 -1.64 -7.16
C CYS A 126 1.70 -0.83 -6.99
N VAL A 127 2.82 -1.31 -7.57
CA VAL A 127 4.12 -0.63 -7.51
C VAL A 127 4.05 0.76 -8.16
N ALA A 128 3.44 0.87 -9.34
CA ALA A 128 3.31 2.17 -10.01
C ALA A 128 2.44 3.14 -9.19
N THR A 129 1.37 2.65 -8.57
CA THR A 129 0.47 3.46 -7.76
C THR A 129 1.13 3.95 -6.47
N ALA A 130 1.79 3.06 -5.72
CA ALA A 130 2.53 3.41 -4.52
C ALA A 130 3.65 4.42 -4.84
N MET A 131 4.45 4.13 -5.87
CA MET A 131 5.51 5.01 -6.35
C MET A 131 4.98 6.39 -6.76
N ALA A 132 3.89 6.45 -7.51
CA ALA A 132 3.30 7.71 -7.95
C ALA A 132 2.79 8.56 -6.78
N GLN A 133 2.17 7.94 -5.77
CA GLN A 133 1.71 8.65 -4.55
C GLN A 133 2.89 9.24 -3.76
N VAL A 134 3.98 8.48 -3.59
CA VAL A 134 5.20 9.01 -2.96
C VAL A 134 5.80 10.14 -3.79
N MET A 135 5.82 10.03 -5.12
CA MET A 135 6.31 11.12 -5.97
C MET A 135 5.45 12.38 -5.86
N LYS A 136 4.13 12.21 -5.73
CA LYS A 136 3.18 13.31 -5.53
C LYS A 136 3.33 14.00 -4.18
N HIS A 137 3.67 13.27 -3.11
CA HIS A 137 4.02 13.86 -1.81
C HIS A 137 5.12 14.91 -1.93
N TRP A 138 6.15 14.62 -2.73
CA TRP A 138 7.27 15.53 -2.97
C TRP A 138 6.99 16.56 -4.08
N ASN A 139 5.97 16.34 -4.92
CA ASN A 139 5.79 17.04 -6.20
C ASN A 139 7.12 17.13 -6.99
N TYR A 140 7.82 16.00 -7.09
CA TYR A 140 9.16 15.92 -7.68
C TYR A 140 9.31 14.67 -8.55
N PRO A 141 10.02 14.74 -9.69
CA PRO A 141 10.70 15.92 -10.27
C PRO A 141 9.80 16.76 -11.18
N ALA A 142 10.28 17.90 -11.69
CA ALA A 142 9.57 18.62 -12.76
C ALA A 142 9.48 17.80 -14.06
N HIS A 143 10.51 17.01 -14.35
CA HIS A 143 10.59 16.04 -15.43
C HIS A 143 11.63 14.97 -15.06
N GLY A 144 11.48 13.76 -15.59
CA GLY A 144 12.48 12.70 -15.45
C GLY A 144 13.57 12.75 -16.54
N THR A 145 14.42 11.73 -16.54
CA THR A 145 15.53 11.54 -17.47
C THR A 145 15.45 10.18 -18.16
N GLY A 146 15.96 10.11 -19.39
CA GLY A 146 15.94 8.88 -20.17
C GLY A 146 14.54 8.45 -20.62
N SER A 147 14.34 7.14 -20.69
CA SER A 147 13.13 6.49 -21.15
C SER A 147 12.99 5.10 -20.53
N GLY A 148 11.79 4.56 -20.51
CA GLY A 148 11.51 3.18 -20.14
C GLY A 148 10.60 2.51 -21.16
N SER A 149 10.56 1.19 -21.09
CA SER A 149 9.75 0.36 -21.98
C SER A 149 9.12 -0.80 -21.25
N ILE A 150 8.03 -1.27 -21.82
CA ILE A 150 7.34 -2.51 -21.45
C ILE A 150 7.23 -3.40 -22.67
N THR A 151 7.18 -4.70 -22.45
CA THR A 151 6.67 -5.63 -23.46
C THR A 151 5.15 -5.55 -23.46
N LEU A 152 4.55 -5.43 -24.64
CA LEU A 152 3.10 -5.34 -24.75
C LEU A 152 2.45 -6.64 -24.27
N PRO A 153 1.35 -6.53 -23.51
CA PRO A 153 0.67 -7.69 -22.94
C PRO A 153 -0.05 -8.54 -24.01
N SER A 154 -0.52 -9.71 -23.58
CA SER A 154 -1.22 -10.66 -24.45
C SER A 154 -2.37 -10.01 -25.23
N GLY A 155 -2.37 -10.18 -26.55
CA GLY A 155 -3.29 -9.50 -27.47
C GLY A 155 -2.64 -8.35 -28.26
N SER A 156 -1.35 -8.06 -28.03
CA SER A 156 -0.53 -7.15 -28.84
C SER A 156 0.88 -7.71 -29.01
N THR A 157 1.63 -7.24 -30.01
CA THR A 157 3.01 -7.68 -30.29
C THR A 157 3.98 -6.50 -30.26
N GLY A 158 5.18 -6.72 -29.70
CA GLY A 158 6.25 -5.74 -29.61
C GLY A 158 6.34 -5.04 -28.26
N ASP A 159 7.11 -3.94 -28.23
CA ASP A 159 7.34 -3.14 -27.03
C ASP A 159 6.70 -1.75 -27.18
N ALA A 160 6.30 -1.17 -26.04
CA ALA A 160 5.93 0.23 -25.96
C ALA A 160 6.95 0.97 -25.10
N SER A 161 7.28 2.21 -25.48
CA SER A 161 8.24 3.04 -24.74
C SER A 161 7.69 4.43 -24.45
N MET A 162 8.29 5.08 -23.45
CA MET A 162 7.98 6.45 -23.06
C MET A 162 9.28 7.17 -22.70
N SER A 163 9.45 8.40 -23.19
CA SER A 163 10.46 9.32 -22.63
C SER A 163 9.97 9.90 -21.32
N PHE A 164 10.85 9.97 -20.32
CA PHE A 164 10.56 10.58 -19.03
C PHE A 164 10.84 12.08 -18.99
N ARG A 165 11.35 12.66 -20.08
CA ARG A 165 11.57 14.13 -20.24
C ARG A 165 10.27 14.91 -20.46
N VAL A 166 9.15 14.36 -20.03
CA VAL A 166 7.85 15.03 -20.02
C VAL A 166 7.72 15.85 -18.75
N ALA A 167 7.05 17.00 -18.84
CA ALA A 167 6.74 17.79 -17.65
C ALA A 167 5.64 17.08 -16.83
N TYR A 168 5.84 16.99 -15.52
CA TYR A 168 4.81 16.52 -14.59
C TYR A 168 4.02 17.72 -14.06
N ASP A 169 2.73 17.74 -14.38
CA ASP A 169 1.80 18.80 -13.98
C ASP A 169 1.27 18.52 -12.56
N TRP A 170 2.13 18.71 -11.57
CA TRP A 170 1.83 18.42 -10.18
C TRP A 170 0.61 19.18 -9.67
N ASP A 171 0.39 20.41 -10.11
CA ASP A 171 -0.72 21.26 -9.66
C ASP A 171 -2.09 20.73 -10.11
N ASN A 172 -2.15 20.05 -11.26
CA ASN A 172 -3.35 19.37 -11.73
C ASN A 172 -3.49 17.92 -11.24
N MET A 173 -2.56 17.42 -10.41
CA MET A 173 -2.72 16.13 -9.75
C MET A 173 -3.47 16.28 -8.42
N LEU A 174 -4.74 15.88 -8.42
CA LEU A 174 -5.62 15.97 -7.25
C LEU A 174 -5.27 14.92 -6.18
N ASP A 175 -5.59 15.21 -4.93
CA ASP A 175 -5.47 14.24 -3.83
C ASP A 175 -6.46 13.06 -4.01
N THR A 176 -7.63 13.29 -4.60
CA THR A 176 -8.63 12.25 -4.86
C THR A 176 -9.38 12.54 -6.16
N TYR A 177 -9.62 11.51 -6.97
CA TYR A 177 -10.33 11.61 -8.24
C TYR A 177 -11.74 11.03 -8.15
N ILE A 178 -12.69 11.86 -7.70
CA ILE A 178 -14.11 11.48 -7.65
C ILE A 178 -14.71 11.59 -9.06
N PRO A 179 -15.39 10.55 -9.58
CA PRO A 179 -16.03 10.59 -10.90
C PRO A 179 -16.94 11.82 -11.08
N GLY A 180 -16.73 12.57 -12.16
CA GLY A 180 -17.47 13.80 -12.46
C GLY A 180 -16.95 15.07 -11.77
N ALA A 181 -15.97 14.95 -10.86
CA ALA A 181 -15.38 16.09 -10.12
C ALA A 181 -13.96 16.46 -10.59
N TYR A 182 -13.49 15.89 -11.71
CA TYR A 182 -12.21 16.22 -12.32
C TYR A 182 -12.38 16.48 -13.82
N ASN A 183 -11.48 17.26 -14.41
CA ASN A 183 -11.43 17.54 -15.84
C ASN A 183 -10.36 16.72 -16.59
N ASP A 184 -10.33 16.84 -17.91
CA ASP A 184 -9.39 16.08 -18.75
C ASP A 184 -7.92 16.42 -18.45
N THR A 185 -7.58 17.67 -18.11
CA THR A 185 -6.22 18.06 -17.74
C THR A 185 -5.77 17.32 -16.47
N GLN A 186 -6.61 17.30 -15.43
CA GLN A 186 -6.31 16.61 -14.17
C GLN A 186 -6.21 15.10 -14.36
N LYS A 187 -7.09 14.51 -15.19
CA LYS A 187 -7.04 13.10 -15.58
C LYS A 187 -5.73 12.76 -16.29
N SER A 188 -5.35 13.55 -17.29
CA SER A 188 -4.12 13.33 -18.05
C SER A 188 -2.87 13.51 -17.18
N ALA A 189 -2.87 14.47 -16.25
CA ALA A 189 -1.73 14.69 -15.34
C ALA A 189 -1.42 13.43 -14.52
N VAL A 190 -2.40 12.87 -13.81
CA VAL A 190 -2.17 11.66 -12.99
C VAL A 190 -1.91 10.42 -13.86
N ALA A 191 -2.61 10.26 -14.98
CA ALA A 191 -2.42 9.11 -15.85
C ALA A 191 -1.03 9.10 -16.52
N ARG A 192 -0.49 10.27 -16.85
CA ARG A 192 0.88 10.42 -17.36
C ARG A 192 1.92 10.00 -16.32
N LEU A 193 1.73 10.40 -15.06
CA LEU A 193 2.61 9.97 -13.97
C LEU A 193 2.54 8.46 -13.76
N MET A 194 1.33 7.90 -13.68
CA MET A 194 1.12 6.45 -13.51
C MET A 194 1.77 5.64 -14.64
N LYS A 195 1.64 6.10 -15.88
CA LYS A 195 2.33 5.51 -17.03
C LYS A 195 3.85 5.59 -16.89
N ALA A 196 4.38 6.74 -16.49
CA ALA A 196 5.83 6.90 -16.30
C ALA A 196 6.36 5.95 -15.22
N CYS A 197 5.68 5.85 -14.07
CA CYS A 197 6.02 4.90 -13.01
C CYS A 197 6.00 3.47 -13.57
N GLY A 198 4.90 3.02 -14.19
CA GLY A 198 4.82 1.67 -14.75
C GLY A 198 5.89 1.35 -15.81
N TYR A 199 6.17 2.28 -16.73
CA TYR A 199 7.18 2.07 -17.78
C TYR A 199 8.61 2.08 -17.22
N SER A 200 8.87 2.90 -16.19
CA SER A 200 10.17 2.94 -15.53
C SER A 200 10.49 1.66 -14.77
N THR A 201 9.45 0.99 -14.27
CA THR A 201 9.57 -0.26 -13.52
C THR A 201 9.37 -1.52 -14.37
N LYS A 202 9.37 -1.42 -15.71
CA LYS A 202 9.16 -2.57 -16.62
C LYS A 202 7.87 -3.36 -16.31
N MET A 203 6.78 -2.63 -16.03
CA MET A 203 5.51 -3.22 -15.59
C MET A 203 4.99 -4.28 -16.56
N SER A 204 4.64 -5.45 -16.00
CA SER A 204 3.89 -6.48 -16.72
C SER A 204 2.40 -6.19 -16.58
N TYR A 205 1.80 -5.56 -17.59
CA TYR A 205 0.37 -5.23 -17.60
C TYR A 205 -0.50 -6.46 -17.83
N GLY A 206 -1.62 -6.59 -17.10
CA GLY A 206 -2.52 -7.73 -17.24
C GLY A 206 -3.93 -7.42 -16.74
N MET A 207 -4.96 -7.99 -17.38
CA MET A 207 -6.37 -7.69 -17.03
C MET A 207 -6.74 -8.17 -15.62
N GLY A 208 -6.08 -9.22 -15.13
CA GLY A 208 -6.21 -9.72 -13.76
C GLY A 208 -5.34 -9.00 -12.74
N GLY A 209 -4.56 -8.00 -13.18
CA GLY A 209 -3.57 -7.30 -12.35
C GLY A 209 -2.30 -6.99 -13.14
N SER A 210 -1.67 -5.87 -12.79
CA SER A 210 -0.38 -5.46 -13.35
C SER A 210 0.68 -5.50 -12.26
N GLY A 211 1.83 -6.11 -12.55
CA GLY A 211 2.85 -6.40 -11.55
C GLY A 211 4.28 -6.15 -12.00
N THR A 212 5.14 -5.83 -11.03
CA THR A 212 6.59 -5.72 -11.16
C THR A 212 7.24 -5.85 -9.78
N LEU A 213 8.57 -5.74 -9.70
CA LEU A 213 9.33 -5.87 -8.46
C LEU A 213 9.61 -4.50 -7.82
N SER A 214 9.51 -4.40 -6.50
CA SER A 214 9.77 -3.18 -5.72
C SER A 214 11.18 -2.62 -5.95
N ARG A 215 12.17 -3.50 -6.15
CA ARG A 215 13.55 -3.08 -6.51
C ARG A 215 13.61 -2.20 -7.76
N PHE A 216 12.73 -2.43 -8.74
CA PHE A 216 12.69 -1.61 -9.95
C PHE A 216 12.12 -0.22 -9.69
N ALA A 217 11.24 -0.05 -8.69
CA ALA A 217 10.82 1.28 -8.25
C ALA A 217 12.00 2.04 -7.62
N ALA A 218 12.77 1.40 -6.76
CA ALA A 218 13.98 1.99 -6.18
C ALA A 218 14.99 2.42 -7.26
N GLU A 219 15.29 1.53 -8.22
CA GLU A 219 16.16 1.84 -9.36
C GLU A 219 15.61 2.99 -10.21
N ALA A 220 14.32 2.99 -10.53
CA ALA A 220 13.68 4.03 -11.35
C ALA A 220 13.68 5.40 -10.66
N LEU A 221 13.37 5.45 -9.36
CA LEU A 221 13.39 6.70 -8.58
C LEU A 221 14.76 7.38 -8.69
N VAL A 222 15.84 6.63 -8.55
CA VAL A 222 17.21 7.16 -8.65
C VAL A 222 17.59 7.46 -10.11
N ASN A 223 17.48 6.46 -10.99
CA ASN A 223 18.06 6.53 -12.34
C ASN A 223 17.25 7.38 -13.33
N ASN A 224 15.93 7.44 -13.15
CA ASN A 224 15.02 8.09 -14.08
C ASN A 224 14.33 9.32 -13.49
N PHE A 225 14.13 9.36 -12.18
CA PHE A 225 13.41 10.47 -11.53
C PHE A 225 14.29 11.32 -10.61
N SER A 226 15.61 11.09 -10.63
CA SER A 226 16.62 11.91 -9.94
C SER A 226 16.41 12.05 -8.42
N TYR A 227 15.77 11.05 -7.80
CA TYR A 227 15.71 10.95 -6.35
C TYR A 227 17.11 10.69 -5.77
N ASN A 228 17.24 10.91 -4.47
CA ASN A 228 18.52 10.80 -3.76
C ASN A 228 19.18 9.43 -4.02
N PRO A 229 20.43 9.38 -4.51
CA PRO A 229 21.13 8.13 -4.81
C PRO A 229 21.43 7.28 -3.57
N ASN A 230 21.29 7.83 -2.36
CA ASN A 230 21.36 7.09 -1.11
C ASN A 230 20.05 6.34 -0.76
N LEU A 231 19.05 6.33 -1.65
CA LEU A 231 17.85 5.51 -1.50
C LEU A 231 18.24 4.03 -1.34
N ARG A 232 17.61 3.35 -0.38
CA ARG A 232 17.89 1.95 -0.06
C ARG A 232 16.67 1.09 -0.32
N TYR A 233 16.87 -0.02 -1.01
CA TYR A 233 15.96 -1.15 -1.01
C TYR A 233 16.44 -2.14 0.07
N CYS A 234 15.56 -2.48 1.00
CA CYS A 234 15.86 -3.34 2.14
C CYS A 234 14.88 -4.50 2.18
N GLU A 235 15.35 -5.72 2.47
CA GLU A 235 14.50 -6.90 2.63
C GLU A 235 14.38 -7.27 4.10
N ARG A 236 13.15 -7.56 4.55
CA ARG A 236 12.80 -7.82 5.96
C ARG A 236 13.65 -8.92 6.59
N ASP A 237 14.03 -9.95 5.83
CA ASP A 237 14.74 -11.14 6.31
C ASP A 237 16.15 -10.85 6.85
N TYR A 238 16.73 -9.71 6.52
CA TYR A 238 18.08 -9.32 6.95
C TYR A 238 18.11 -8.45 8.22
N TYR A 239 16.97 -8.20 8.85
CA TYR A 239 16.86 -7.33 10.02
C TYR A 239 16.14 -8.03 11.17
N SER A 240 16.49 -7.70 12.41
CA SER A 240 15.63 -8.01 13.55
C SER A 240 14.32 -7.22 13.49
N ALA A 241 13.31 -7.63 14.25
CA ALA A 241 12.04 -6.90 14.32
C ALA A 241 12.24 -5.45 14.80
N ALA A 242 13.09 -5.26 15.82
CA ALA A 242 13.38 -3.94 16.37
C ALA A 242 14.12 -3.03 15.37
N GLU A 243 15.13 -3.55 14.67
CA GLU A 243 15.86 -2.78 13.65
C GLU A 243 14.95 -2.39 12.48
N TRP A 244 14.10 -3.31 12.04
CA TRP A 244 13.17 -3.07 10.94
C TRP A 244 12.13 -2.00 11.30
N GLU A 245 11.52 -2.12 12.48
CA GLU A 245 10.54 -1.15 12.98
C GLU A 245 11.16 0.23 13.18
N GLU A 246 12.36 0.30 13.79
CA GLU A 246 13.07 1.56 13.99
C GLU A 246 13.41 2.24 12.67
N MET A 247 13.88 1.49 11.66
CA MET A 247 14.20 2.05 10.35
C MET A 247 12.98 2.71 9.70
N ILE A 248 11.81 2.05 9.71
CA ILE A 248 10.58 2.59 9.11
C ILE A 248 10.09 3.81 9.90
N TYR A 249 10.12 3.73 11.23
CA TYR A 249 9.76 4.84 12.08
C TYR A 249 10.61 6.08 11.79
N GLN A 250 11.93 5.92 11.67
CA GLN A 250 12.85 7.04 11.40
C GLN A 250 12.60 7.71 10.05
N GLU A 251 12.18 6.96 9.03
CA GLU A 251 11.76 7.53 7.75
C GLU A 251 10.50 8.42 7.93
N MET A 252 9.48 7.92 8.65
CA MET A 252 8.25 8.68 8.91
C MET A 252 8.51 9.92 9.77
N ALA A 253 9.29 9.77 10.85
CA ALA A 253 9.68 10.86 11.74
C ALA A 253 10.43 11.98 11.00
N ALA A 254 11.11 11.63 9.91
CA ALA A 254 11.79 12.58 9.03
C ALA A 254 10.93 13.04 7.82
N GLY A 255 9.63 12.73 7.81
CA GLY A 255 8.69 13.16 6.78
C GLY A 255 8.83 12.45 5.44
N ARG A 256 9.42 11.24 5.42
CA ARG A 256 9.67 10.44 4.22
C ARG A 256 8.75 9.20 4.20
N PRO A 257 7.69 9.18 3.37
CA PRO A 257 6.89 7.98 3.17
C PRO A 257 7.74 6.84 2.59
N VAL A 258 7.47 5.61 3.02
CA VAL A 258 8.20 4.41 2.63
C VAL A 258 7.34 3.60 1.68
N LEU A 259 7.89 3.33 0.49
CA LEU A 259 7.38 2.27 -0.38
C LEU A 259 7.58 0.94 0.35
N TYR A 260 6.47 0.28 0.64
CA TYR A 260 6.44 -0.92 1.45
C TYR A 260 5.72 -2.01 0.67
N GLY A 261 6.29 -3.20 0.70
CA GLY A 261 5.71 -4.32 -0.03
C GLY A 261 5.99 -5.63 0.64
N GLY A 262 5.36 -6.65 0.09
CA GLY A 262 5.70 -8.03 0.37
C GLY A 262 5.22 -8.93 -0.73
N GLN A 263 5.61 -10.19 -0.65
CA GLN A 263 5.45 -11.11 -1.75
C GLN A 263 5.09 -12.49 -1.22
N SER A 264 4.24 -13.18 -1.97
CA SER A 264 4.15 -14.63 -1.95
C SER A 264 5.11 -15.22 -2.97
N SER A 265 5.10 -16.54 -3.15
CA SER A 265 5.89 -17.22 -4.18
C SER A 265 5.49 -16.84 -5.61
N SER A 266 4.32 -16.23 -5.82
CA SER A 266 3.76 -15.96 -7.16
C SER A 266 3.23 -14.54 -7.37
N VAL A 267 3.04 -13.75 -6.32
CA VAL A 267 2.44 -12.40 -6.40
C VAL A 267 3.16 -11.44 -5.45
N GLY A 268 3.48 -10.24 -5.96
CA GLY A 268 3.99 -9.12 -5.17
C GLY A 268 2.91 -8.07 -4.89
N HIS A 269 2.97 -7.46 -3.72
CA HIS A 269 2.07 -6.41 -3.25
C HIS A 269 2.91 -5.20 -2.85
N GLU A 270 2.50 -4.01 -3.30
CA GLU A 270 3.15 -2.74 -2.93
C GLU A 270 2.10 -1.74 -2.49
N PHE A 271 2.42 -1.00 -1.45
CA PHE A 271 1.61 0.02 -0.79
C PHE A 271 2.57 1.05 -0.14
N VAL A 272 2.03 2.06 0.56
CA VAL A 272 2.86 3.09 1.20
C VAL A 272 2.65 3.06 2.70
N CYS A 273 3.75 2.95 3.45
CA CYS A 273 3.76 3.29 4.87
C CYS A 273 4.05 4.77 5.02
N ASP A 274 3.13 5.53 5.60
CA ASP A 274 3.21 6.99 5.62
C ASP A 274 2.82 7.61 6.96
N GLY A 275 2.68 6.84 8.04
CA GLY A 275 2.37 7.37 9.36
C GLY A 275 2.64 6.37 10.48
N TYR A 276 2.57 6.85 11.72
CA TYR A 276 2.81 6.06 12.93
C TYR A 276 1.98 6.60 14.10
N ALA A 277 1.18 5.76 14.75
CA ALA A 277 0.25 6.17 15.80
C ALA A 277 0.91 6.50 17.16
N GLY A 278 2.15 6.05 17.37
CA GLY A 278 2.92 6.29 18.61
C GLY A 278 3.13 5.03 19.47
N ASP A 279 2.31 4.01 19.25
CA ASP A 279 2.16 2.77 20.03
C ASP A 279 2.46 1.50 19.20
N GLY A 280 3.18 1.67 18.08
CA GLY A 280 3.61 0.57 17.22
C GLY A 280 2.70 0.26 16.04
N TYR A 281 1.62 1.01 15.84
CA TYR A 281 0.81 0.90 14.63
C TYR A 281 1.28 1.87 13.55
N PHE A 282 1.48 1.33 12.35
CA PHE A 282 1.92 2.05 11.17
C PHE A 282 0.74 2.32 10.25
N HIS A 283 0.61 3.55 9.77
CA HIS A 283 -0.41 3.87 8.78
C HIS A 283 0.01 3.34 7.41
N PHE A 284 -0.92 2.67 6.73
CA PHE A 284 -0.76 2.17 5.38
C PHE A 284 -1.81 2.76 4.45
N ASN A 285 -1.34 3.30 3.33
CA ASN A 285 -2.14 3.61 2.15
C ASN A 285 -2.01 2.46 1.15
N TRP A 286 -3.10 1.73 0.91
CA TRP A 286 -3.10 0.52 0.08
C TRP A 286 -3.08 0.80 -1.42
N GLY A 287 -3.24 2.05 -1.84
CA GLY A 287 -3.38 2.43 -3.25
C GLY A 287 -4.69 1.95 -3.86
N TRP A 288 -5.77 1.95 -3.06
CA TRP A 288 -7.10 1.45 -3.43
C TRP A 288 -8.20 2.49 -3.21
N GLY A 289 -7.91 3.75 -3.55
CA GLY A 289 -8.89 4.85 -3.40
C GLY A 289 -9.16 5.27 -1.96
N GLY A 290 -8.26 4.92 -1.02
CA GLY A 290 -8.43 5.15 0.41
C GLY A 290 -9.26 4.10 1.14
N MET A 291 -9.70 3.05 0.43
CA MET A 291 -10.42 1.94 1.05
C MET A 291 -9.49 1.19 2.00
N SER A 292 -9.94 1.06 3.25
CA SER A 292 -9.24 0.35 4.34
C SER A 292 -7.87 0.90 4.71
N ASP A 293 -7.50 2.09 4.23
CA ASP A 293 -6.31 2.80 4.73
C ASP A 293 -6.46 2.97 6.25
N GLY A 294 -5.38 2.69 6.98
CA GLY A 294 -5.45 2.61 8.44
C GLY A 294 -4.15 2.17 9.07
N TYR A 295 -4.21 1.94 10.38
CA TYR A 295 -3.07 1.69 11.24
C TYR A 295 -2.96 0.20 11.56
N PHE A 296 -1.84 -0.43 11.23
CA PHE A 296 -1.62 -1.86 11.38
C PHE A 296 -0.25 -2.16 11.99
N LEU A 297 -0.13 -3.30 12.68
CA LEU A 297 1.14 -3.79 13.18
C LEU A 297 2.02 -4.33 12.05
N LEU A 298 3.35 -4.23 12.16
CA LEU A 298 4.23 -4.90 11.18
C LEU A 298 4.24 -6.43 11.30
N ALA A 299 3.82 -6.96 12.45
CA ALA A 299 3.76 -8.38 12.77
C ALA A 299 2.67 -8.64 13.83
N ALA A 300 2.11 -9.86 13.85
CA ALA A 300 1.11 -10.28 14.84
C ALA A 300 1.76 -10.84 16.12
N LEU A 301 3.05 -11.18 16.08
CA LEU A 301 3.84 -11.73 17.18
C LEU A 301 4.91 -10.75 17.66
#